data_AF-R7UI46-F1
#
_entry.id   AF-R7UI46-F1
#
_cell.length_a   1.000
_cell.length_b   1.000
_cell.length_c   1.000
_cell.angle_alpha   90.00
_cell.angle_beta   90.00
_cell.angle_gamma   90.00
#
_symmetry.space_group_name_H-M   'P 1'
#
loop_
_entity.id
_entity.type
_entity.pdbx_description
1 polymer ?
#
loop_
_entity_poly.entity_id
_entity_poly.type
_entity_poly.pdbx_seq_one_letter_code
_entity_poly.pdbx_strand_id
1 'polypeptide(L)'
;KSGWLRKQGGVVKSWHRRWFTLKGDTLYYYSSEDESKSPLGSIFLPSNKVFEIPSPGSPDPEKFFFEVGPGSHFVIIYFLGEGRSQVSGNHATYQICAATNEERKEWIKAIR
;
A
#
# COMPACT_ATOMS: atom_id res chain seq x y z
N LYS A 1 -4.84 -10.73 -5.22
CA LYS A 1 -3.63 -11.12 -4.44
C LYS A 1 -3.82 -10.63 -3.00
N SER A 2 -3.40 -11.40 -2.00
CA SER A 2 -3.48 -11.02 -0.59
C SER A 2 -2.18 -11.38 0.14
N GLY A 3 -1.82 -10.66 1.21
CA GLY A 3 -0.56 -10.91 1.92
C GLY A 3 -0.18 -9.81 2.93
N TRP A 4 0.75 -10.14 3.83
CA TRP A 4 1.27 -9.21 4.81
C TRP A 4 2.35 -8.31 4.21
N LEU A 5 2.17 -7.01 4.28
CA LEU A 5 3.18 -6.03 3.88
C LEU A 5 3.37 -4.97 4.97
N ARG A 6 4.50 -4.27 4.94
CA ARG A 6 4.69 -3.07 5.76
C ARG A 6 4.47 -1.83 4.91
N LYS A 7 3.72 -0.86 5.42
CA LYS A 7 3.54 0.45 4.78
C LYS A 7 4.08 1.57 5.64
N GLN A 8 4.60 2.61 5.02
CA GLN A 8 4.93 3.85 5.72
C GLN A 8 3.66 4.65 6.02
N GLY A 9 3.61 5.30 7.17
CA GLY A 9 2.56 6.25 7.53
C GLY A 9 2.68 7.56 6.73
N GLY A 10 1.56 8.28 6.65
CA GLY A 10 1.43 9.52 5.88
C GLY A 10 2.07 10.71 6.55
N VAL A 11 1.42 11.11 7.65
CA VAL A 11 1.81 12.22 8.51
C VAL A 11 3.02 11.83 9.35
N VAL A 12 2.91 10.74 10.09
CA VAL A 12 4.02 10.13 10.83
C VAL A 12 4.64 9.06 9.95
N LYS A 13 5.94 9.15 9.64
CA LYS A 13 6.66 8.20 8.78
C LYS A 13 7.00 6.87 9.47
N SER A 14 6.11 6.37 10.33
CA SER A 14 6.23 5.08 11.00
C SER A 14 5.85 3.92 10.07
N TRP A 15 6.49 2.76 10.27
CA TRP A 15 6.20 1.56 9.49
C TRP A 15 5.17 0.68 10.20
N HIS A 16 4.09 0.32 9.50
CA HIS A 16 3.02 -0.52 10.03
C HIS A 16 2.84 -1.78 9.19
N ARG A 17 2.81 -2.95 9.85
CA ARG A 17 2.42 -4.22 9.22
C ARG A 17 0.91 -4.27 9.03
N ARG A 18 0.45 -4.53 7.82
CA ARG A 18 -0.97 -4.60 7.45
C ARG A 18 -1.21 -5.76 6.50
N TRP A 19 -2.37 -6.38 6.62
CA TRP A 19 -2.82 -7.36 5.65
C TRP A 19 -3.36 -6.61 4.44
N PHE A 20 -2.77 -6.82 3.27
CA PHE A 20 -3.19 -6.19 2.03
C PHE A 20 -3.97 -7.17 1.19
N THR A 21 -5.01 -6.67 0.52
CA THR A 21 -5.80 -7.43 -0.45
C THR A 21 -6.10 -6.55 -1.65
N LEU A 22 -5.66 -7.01 -2.83
CA LEU A 22 -5.99 -6.40 -4.11
C LEU A 22 -7.26 -7.04 -4.67
N LYS A 23 -8.32 -6.24 -4.85
CA LYS A 23 -9.61 -6.62 -5.45
C LYS A 23 -9.92 -5.66 -6.60
N GLY A 24 -9.90 -6.17 -7.84
CA GLY A 24 -9.93 -5.32 -9.04
C GLY A 24 -8.82 -4.27 -8.98
N ASP A 25 -9.17 -3.02 -9.24
CA ASP A 25 -8.24 -1.88 -9.21
C ASP A 25 -8.11 -1.24 -7.82
N THR A 26 -8.54 -1.92 -6.75
CA THR A 26 -8.50 -1.35 -5.39
C THR A 26 -7.67 -2.21 -4.46
N LEU A 27 -6.67 -1.58 -3.83
CA LEU A 27 -5.83 -2.18 -2.82
C LEU A 27 -6.33 -1.79 -1.43
N TYR A 28 -6.92 -2.77 -0.74
CA TYR A 28 -7.40 -2.63 0.63
C TYR A 28 -6.31 -3.04 1.61
N TYR A 29 -6.34 -2.48 2.82
CA TYR A 29 -5.51 -2.95 3.92
C TYR A 29 -6.23 -3.00 5.26
N TYR A 30 -5.89 -4.01 6.05
CA TYR A 30 -6.57 -4.41 7.28
C TYR A 30 -5.57 -4.54 8.45
N SER A 31 -6.09 -4.56 9.67
CA SER A 31 -5.31 -4.86 10.88
C SER A 31 -4.96 -6.34 11.01
N SER A 32 -5.74 -7.23 10.40
CA SER A 32 -5.61 -8.70 10.44
C SER A 32 -5.96 -9.34 9.09
N GLU A 33 -5.67 -10.64 8.96
CA GLU A 33 -6.07 -11.48 7.81
C GLU A 33 -7.59 -11.67 7.66
N ASP A 34 -8.33 -11.43 8.74
CA ASP A 34 -9.80 -11.47 8.74
C ASP A 34 -10.38 -10.29 7.93
N GLU A 35 -10.63 -10.53 6.64
CA GLU A 35 -11.25 -9.58 5.70
C GLU A 35 -12.75 -9.32 5.96
N SER A 36 -13.38 -10.05 6.91
CA SER A 36 -14.76 -9.75 7.32
C SER A 36 -14.85 -8.47 8.14
N LYS A 37 -13.72 -8.04 8.72
CA LYS A 37 -13.61 -6.76 9.43
C LYS A 37 -13.47 -5.62 8.44
N SER A 38 -13.93 -4.44 8.86
CA SER A 38 -13.79 -3.23 8.07
C SER A 38 -12.32 -2.95 7.71
N PRO A 39 -12.01 -2.62 6.45
CA PRO A 39 -10.68 -2.21 6.06
C PRO A 39 -10.28 -0.94 6.84
N LEU A 40 -8.98 -0.79 7.12
CA LEU A 40 -8.44 0.44 7.70
C LEU A 40 -8.26 1.53 6.63
N GLY A 41 -8.15 1.12 5.37
CA GLY A 41 -8.18 2.02 4.24
C GLY A 41 -8.12 1.28 2.92
N SER A 42 -8.31 2.05 1.85
CA SER A 42 -8.23 1.59 0.48
C SER A 42 -7.51 2.61 -0.39
N ILE A 43 -6.80 2.09 -1.38
CA ILE A 43 -6.08 2.85 -2.38
C ILE A 43 -6.68 2.46 -3.73
N PHE A 44 -7.31 3.40 -4.42
CA PHE A 44 -7.82 3.16 -5.77
C PHE A 44 -6.68 3.34 -6.77
N LEU A 45 -6.54 2.39 -7.70
CA LEU A 45 -5.38 2.22 -8.57
C LEU A 45 -5.69 2.31 -10.09
N PRO A 46 -6.66 3.11 -10.59
CA PRO A 46 -6.98 3.14 -12.01
C PRO A 46 -5.87 3.88 -12.76
N SER A 47 -5.03 3.16 -13.52
CA SER A 47 -3.85 3.70 -14.22
C SER A 47 -2.60 3.91 -13.35
N ASN A 48 -2.44 3.11 -12.29
CA ASN A 48 -1.33 3.29 -11.37
C ASN A 48 0.06 2.97 -11.95
N LYS A 49 1.02 3.83 -11.59
CA LYS A 49 2.44 3.58 -11.83
C LYS A 49 3.04 2.97 -10.57
N VAL A 50 3.50 1.72 -10.67
CA VAL A 50 4.34 1.11 -9.64
C VAL A 50 5.78 1.45 -9.97
N PHE A 51 6.38 2.28 -9.11
CA PHE A 51 7.79 2.62 -9.21
C PHE A 51 8.58 1.63 -8.37
N GLU A 52 9.45 0.89 -9.06
CA GLU A 52 10.47 0.10 -8.40
C GLU A 52 11.51 1.06 -7.87
N ILE A 53 11.71 1.07 -6.56
CA ILE A 53 12.83 1.79 -5.95
C ILE A 53 14.04 0.87 -6.06
N PRO A 54 15.03 1.18 -6.93
CA PRO A 54 16.23 0.38 -7.00
C PRO A 54 16.97 0.51 -5.66
N SER A 55 17.51 -0.60 -5.15
CA SER A 55 18.25 -0.67 -3.89
C SER A 55 19.36 0.40 -3.69
N PRO A 56 20.02 0.98 -4.73
CA PRO A 56 20.92 2.12 -4.55
C PRO A 56 20.12 3.40 -4.24
N GLY A 57 19.87 3.64 -2.96
CA GLY A 57 19.17 4.84 -2.46
C GLY A 57 18.17 4.55 -1.33
N SER A 58 17.82 3.29 -1.07
CA SER A 58 17.06 2.95 0.13
C SER A 58 17.98 2.97 1.36
N PRO A 59 17.54 3.53 2.51
CA PRO A 59 18.33 3.55 3.76
C PRO A 59 18.64 2.14 4.32
N ASP A 60 18.15 1.08 3.67
CA ASP A 60 18.39 -0.30 4.04
C ASP A 60 18.43 -1.18 2.76
N PRO A 61 19.63 -1.57 2.28
CA PRO A 61 19.79 -2.34 1.05
C PRO A 61 19.24 -3.77 1.16
N GLU A 62 18.94 -4.28 2.37
CA GLU A 62 18.36 -5.61 2.61
C GLU A 62 16.82 -5.61 2.53
N LYS A 63 16.19 -4.44 2.31
CA LYS A 63 14.73 -4.31 2.27
C LYS A 63 14.18 -4.22 0.85
N PHE A 64 13.03 -4.88 0.65
CA PHE A 64 12.37 -5.01 -0.64
C PHE A 64 11.25 -3.99 -0.81
N PHE A 65 11.63 -2.73 -1.02
CA PHE A 65 10.68 -1.63 -1.19
C PHE A 65 10.11 -1.53 -2.61
N PHE A 66 8.87 -1.07 -2.69
CA PHE A 66 8.23 -0.58 -3.91
C PHE A 66 7.29 0.57 -3.57
N GLU A 67 7.04 1.43 -4.54
CA GLU A 67 6.21 2.60 -4.35
C GLU A 67 4.96 2.52 -5.22
N VAL A 68 3.81 2.74 -4.58
CA VAL A 68 2.54 2.92 -5.27
C VAL A 68 2.27 4.41 -5.33
N GLY A 69 2.51 4.99 -6.50
CA GLY A 69 2.34 6.42 -6.74
C GLY A 69 1.04 6.76 -7.47
N PRO A 70 0.63 8.03 -7.44
CA PRO A 70 -0.62 8.47 -8.00
C PRO A 70 -0.59 8.37 -9.53
N GLY A 71 -1.48 7.54 -10.08
CA GLY A 71 -2.09 7.86 -11.38
C GLY A 71 -2.91 9.15 -11.26
N SER A 72 -3.40 9.70 -12.38
CA SER A 72 -4.14 10.96 -12.43
C SER A 72 -5.41 11.03 -11.54
N HIS A 73 -5.85 9.91 -10.97
CA HIS A 73 -7.05 9.77 -10.13
C HIS A 73 -6.79 9.05 -8.78
N PHE A 74 -5.60 9.19 -8.22
CA PHE A 74 -5.24 8.53 -6.97
C PHE A 74 -5.96 9.14 -5.76
N VAL A 75 -6.79 8.32 -5.12
CA VAL A 75 -7.55 8.70 -3.91
C VAL A 75 -7.30 7.67 -2.82
N ILE A 76 -6.98 8.17 -1.63
CA ILE A 76 -6.80 7.36 -0.44
C ILE A 76 -7.97 7.60 0.49
N ILE A 77 -8.59 6.51 0.91
CA ILE A 77 -9.70 6.54 1.85
C ILE A 77 -9.25 5.81 3.11
N TYR A 78 -9.23 6.52 4.22
CA TYR A 78 -9.06 5.96 5.56
C TYR A 78 -10.42 5.75 6.20
N PHE A 79 -10.69 4.56 6.73
CA PHE A 79 -11.92 4.30 7.46
C PHE A 79 -11.63 4.46 8.96
N LEU A 80 -12.21 5.48 9.59
CA LEU A 80 -11.93 5.87 10.98
C LEU A 80 -12.95 5.32 11.99
N GLY A 81 -13.67 4.25 11.62
CA GLY A 81 -14.77 3.71 12.42
C GLY A 81 -16.05 4.55 12.31
N GLU A 82 -17.18 3.99 12.77
CA GLU A 82 -18.49 4.67 12.84
C GLU A 82 -18.97 5.32 11.52
N GLY A 83 -18.69 4.68 10.38
CA GLY A 83 -19.10 5.19 9.06
C GLY A 83 -18.35 6.44 8.61
N ARG A 84 -17.32 6.87 9.34
CA ARG A 84 -16.49 8.03 8.96
C ARG A 84 -15.34 7.59 8.07
N SER A 85 -15.26 8.20 6.90
CA SER A 85 -14.14 8.06 5.98
C SER A 85 -13.40 9.38 5.85
N GLN A 86 -12.08 9.36 6.03
CA GLN A 86 -11.23 10.51 5.73
C GLN A 86 -10.55 10.28 4.40
N VAL A 87 -10.81 11.18 3.44
CA VAL A 87 -10.07 11.22 2.18
C VAL A 87 -8.77 12.00 2.43
N SER A 88 -7.63 11.36 2.19
CA SER A 88 -6.36 12.10 2.15
C SER A 88 -6.10 12.53 0.72
N GLY A 89 -6.34 13.82 0.43
CA GLY A 89 -5.83 14.47 -0.77
C GLY A 89 -4.34 14.77 -0.56
N ASN A 90 -3.47 14.27 -1.44
CA ASN A 90 -2.02 14.52 -1.50
C ASN A 90 -1.09 13.70 -0.58
N HIS A 91 -1.30 12.41 -0.35
CA HIS A 91 -0.09 11.59 -0.20
C HIS A 91 0.59 11.47 -1.56
N ALA A 92 1.78 12.04 -1.68
CA ALA A 92 2.54 12.01 -2.92
C ALA A 92 2.76 10.58 -3.42
N THR A 93 2.98 9.59 -2.54
CA THR A 93 3.14 8.16 -2.84
C THR A 93 2.99 7.28 -1.57
N TYR A 94 2.79 5.96 -1.73
CA TYR A 94 2.95 4.97 -0.64
C TYR A 94 4.18 4.10 -0.85
N GLN A 95 5.13 4.22 0.07
CA GLN A 95 6.22 3.26 0.19
C GLN A 95 5.72 2.01 0.92
N ILE A 96 5.87 0.87 0.25
CA ILE A 96 5.52 -0.46 0.74
C ILE A 96 6.80 -1.30 0.79
N CYS A 97 6.94 -2.14 1.81
CA CYS A 97 8.03 -3.08 1.98
C CYS A 97 7.48 -4.50 2.03
N ALA A 98 7.96 -5.34 1.13
CA ALA A 98 7.76 -6.79 1.19
C ALA A 98 8.80 -7.44 2.10
N ALA A 99 8.53 -8.67 2.55
CA ALA A 99 9.46 -9.48 3.32
C ALA A 99 10.57 -10.09 2.45
N THR A 100 10.28 -10.37 1.18
CA THR A 100 11.24 -10.96 0.22
C THR A 100 11.23 -10.24 -1.14
N ASN A 101 12.26 -10.47 -1.94
CA ASN A 101 12.35 -9.92 -3.30
C ASN A 101 11.26 -10.50 -4.20
N GLU A 102 10.97 -11.78 -4.02
CA GLU A 102 9.95 -12.55 -4.73
C GLU A 102 8.57 -11.99 -4.41
N GLU A 103 8.26 -11.80 -3.12
CA GLU A 103 6.99 -11.21 -2.69
C GLU A 103 6.83 -9.79 -3.27
N ARG A 104 7.89 -8.97 -3.24
CA ARG A 104 7.90 -7.64 -3.88
C ARG A 104 7.53 -7.73 -5.35
N LYS A 105 8.22 -8.60 -6.11
CA LYS A 105 7.99 -8.79 -7.56
C LYS A 105 6.56 -9.22 -7.84
N GLU A 106 6.03 -10.16 -7.05
CA GLU A 106 4.64 -10.61 -7.20
C GLU A 106 3.62 -9.50 -6.92
N TRP A 107 3.86 -8.65 -5.91
CA TRP A 107 2.97 -7.52 -5.62
C TRP A 107 3.02 -6.46 -6.72
N ILE A 108 4.22 -6.12 -7.21
CA ILE A 108 4.37 -5.20 -8.35
C ILE A 108 3.62 -5.76 -9.58
N LYS A 109 3.79 -7.05 -9.88
CA LYS A 109 3.11 -7.72 -11.00
C LYS A 109 1.60 -7.75 -10.84
N ALA A 110 1.09 -7.91 -9.62
CA ALA A 110 -0.35 -7.95 -9.37
C ALA A 110 -1.00 -6.57 -9.48
N ILE A 111 -0.26 -5.50 -9.13
CA ILE A 111 -0.76 -4.11 -9.15
C ILE A 111 -0.67 -3.48 -10.55
N ARG A 112 0.28 -3.91 -11.39
CA ARG A 112 0.39 -3.51 -12.80
C ARG A 112 -0.63 -4.25 -13.67
#